data_AF-A0A2V3PQS7-F1
#
_entry.id   AF-A0A2V3PQS7-F1
#
_cell.length_a   1.000
_cell.length_b   1.000
_cell.length_c   1.000
_cell.angle_alpha   90.00
_cell.angle_beta   90.00
_cell.angle_gamma   90.00
#
_symmetry.space_group_name_H-M   'P 1'
#
loop_
_entity.id
_entity.type
_entity.pdbx_description
1 polymer ?
#
loop_
_entity_poly.entity_id
_entity_poly.type
_entity_poly.pdbx_seq_one_letter_code
_entity_poly.pdbx_strand_id
1 'polypeptide(L)'
;MFIENLEREINNGGFNQFYFNSSGDFSLETVDALLAIGASKTALIVKKANSQFPDTNILKDRGQRQEILLQIEDNAQPVWDECDTEFYKYQEHISDLLVKYIEENKEKFR
;
A
#
# COMPACT_ATOMS: atom_id res chain seq x y z
N MET A 1 1.57 4.85 10.80
CA MET A 1 2.66 5.14 9.83
C MET A 1 2.50 4.41 8.51
N PHE A 2 2.49 3.05 8.43
CA PHE A 2 2.37 2.37 7.12
C PHE A 2 1.04 2.63 6.40
N ILE A 3 -0.07 2.41 7.09
CA ILE A 3 -1.42 2.60 6.54
C ILE A 3 -1.68 4.07 6.18
N GLU A 4 -1.34 4.99 7.07
CA GLU A 4 -1.47 6.43 6.82
C GLU A 4 -0.57 6.90 5.65
N ASN A 5 0.64 6.35 5.52
CA ASN A 5 1.52 6.64 4.39
C ASN A 5 0.91 6.13 3.08
N LEU A 6 0.36 4.91 3.07
CA LEU A 6 -0.36 4.38 1.92
C LEU A 6 -1.50 5.32 1.49
N GLU A 7 -2.37 5.70 2.43
CA GLU A 7 -3.48 6.62 2.16
C GLU A 7 -2.96 7.96 1.63
N ARG A 8 -1.93 8.52 2.25
CA ARG A 8 -1.33 9.79 1.82
C ARG A 8 -0.77 9.73 0.40
N GLU A 9 -0.02 8.68 0.06
CA GLU A 9 0.58 8.59 -1.28
C GLU A 9 -0.48 8.35 -2.34
N ILE A 10 -1.41 7.42 -2.11
CA ILE A 10 -2.45 7.08 -3.10
C ILE A 10 -3.36 8.29 -3.35
N ASN A 11 -3.81 8.99 -2.31
CA ASN A 11 -4.66 10.18 -2.49
C ASN A 11 -3.93 11.35 -3.18
N ASN A 12 -2.60 11.39 -3.15
CA ASN A 12 -1.82 12.47 -3.75
C ASN A 12 -1.35 12.16 -5.18
N GLY A 13 -1.08 10.89 -5.50
CA GLY A 13 -0.52 10.50 -6.80
C GLY A 13 -0.61 9.01 -7.13
N GLY A 14 -1.49 8.27 -6.45
CA GLY A 14 -1.77 6.86 -6.74
C GLY A 14 -0.68 5.87 -6.33
N PHE A 15 -0.86 4.62 -6.75
CA PHE A 15 0.09 3.53 -6.50
C PHE A 15 1.47 3.80 -7.12
N ASN A 16 1.53 4.49 -8.27
CA ASN A 16 2.80 4.89 -8.87
C ASN A 16 3.64 5.74 -7.89
N GLN A 17 3.03 6.80 -7.33
CA GLN A 17 3.69 7.65 -6.34
C GLN A 17 4.05 6.87 -5.07
N PHE A 18 3.18 5.97 -4.61
CA PHE A 18 3.46 5.12 -3.45
C PHE A 18 4.75 4.31 -3.64
N TYR A 19 4.93 3.66 -4.79
CA TYR A 19 6.14 2.89 -5.07
C TYR A 19 7.36 3.78 -5.34
N PHE A 20 7.19 4.92 -5.99
CA PHE A 20 8.29 5.84 -6.27
C PHE A 20 8.88 6.46 -4.99
N ASN A 21 8.03 6.79 -4.02
CA ASN A 21 8.41 7.41 -2.76
C ASN A 21 8.88 6.39 -1.71
N SER A 22 9.43 6.88 -0.60
CA SER A 22 9.93 6.04 0.51
C SER A 22 8.83 5.23 1.21
N SER A 23 7.56 5.58 1.02
CA SER A 23 6.44 4.80 1.53
C SER A 23 6.42 3.39 0.93
N GLY A 24 6.87 3.23 -0.32
CA GLY A 24 6.98 1.95 -1.02
C GLY A 24 8.02 0.98 -0.42
N ASP A 25 8.93 1.48 0.44
CA ASP A 25 9.90 0.65 1.17
C ASP A 25 9.21 -0.38 2.08
N PHE A 26 7.95 -0.12 2.44
CA PHE A 26 7.13 -0.93 3.33
C PHE A 26 5.89 -1.50 2.64
N SER A 27 5.91 -1.63 1.32
CA SER A 27 4.77 -2.10 0.52
C SER A 27 4.26 -3.49 0.92
N LEU A 28 5.15 -4.38 1.36
CA LEU A 28 4.77 -5.71 1.87
C LEU A 28 4.21 -5.63 3.29
N GLU A 29 4.88 -4.91 4.19
CA GLU A 29 4.42 -4.70 5.57
C GLU A 29 3.09 -3.93 5.63
N THR A 30 2.82 -3.09 4.64
CA THR A 30 1.55 -2.38 4.51
C THR A 30 0.40 -3.36 4.31
N VAL A 31 0.59 -4.43 3.53
CA VAL A 31 -0.40 -5.49 3.37
C VAL A 31 -0.67 -6.19 4.70
N ASP A 32 0.38 -6.55 5.44
CA ASP A 32 0.25 -7.21 6.74
C ASP A 32 -0.44 -6.30 7.76
N ALA A 33 -0.11 -5.00 7.77
CA ALA A 33 -0.75 -4.02 8.64
C ALA A 33 -2.25 -3.86 8.32
N LEU A 34 -2.62 -3.79 7.04
CA LEU A 34 -4.03 -3.73 6.63
C LEU A 34 -4.80 -4.98 7.07
N LEU A 35 -4.21 -6.17 6.92
CA LEU A 35 -4.81 -7.41 7.39
C LEU A 35 -4.96 -7.43 8.92
N ALA A 36 -3.96 -6.92 9.65
CA ALA A 36 -3.99 -6.89 11.12
C ALA A 36 -5.13 -6.02 11.66
N ILE A 37 -5.47 -4.91 10.99
CA ILE A 37 -6.61 -4.06 11.37
C ILE A 37 -7.95 -4.54 10.78
N GLY A 38 -7.95 -5.61 9.99
CA GLY A 38 -9.14 -6.17 9.35
C GLY A 38 -9.56 -5.51 8.03
N ALA A 39 -8.75 -4.62 7.46
CA ALA A 39 -8.98 -3.97 6.16
C ALA A 39 -8.61 -4.91 5.00
N SER A 40 -9.34 -6.02 4.90
CA SER A 40 -8.99 -7.14 4.03
C SER A 40 -9.18 -6.81 2.55
N LYS A 41 -10.16 -5.96 2.20
CA LYS A 41 -10.38 -5.56 0.80
C LYS A 41 -9.27 -4.62 0.36
N THR A 42 -8.91 -3.64 1.18
CA THR A 42 -7.78 -2.76 0.90
C THR A 42 -6.48 -3.55 0.79
N ALA A 43 -6.26 -4.55 1.64
CA ALA A 43 -5.09 -5.43 1.54
C ALA A 43 -5.04 -6.19 0.20
N LEU A 44 -6.17 -6.64 -0.33
CA LEU A 44 -6.23 -7.29 -1.65
C LEU A 44 -5.88 -6.33 -2.79
N ILE A 45 -6.30 -5.07 -2.71
CA ILE A 45 -5.94 -4.03 -3.70
C ILE A 45 -4.42 -3.82 -3.69
N VAL A 46 -3.82 -3.62 -2.51
CA VAL A 46 -2.36 -3.44 -2.40
C VAL A 46 -1.59 -4.69 -2.86
N LYS A 47 -2.09 -5.90 -2.57
CA LYS A 47 -1.49 -7.15 -3.10
C LYS A 47 -1.52 -7.21 -4.63
N LYS A 48 -2.62 -6.78 -5.26
CA LYS A 48 -2.74 -6.71 -6.73
C LYS A 48 -1.76 -5.70 -7.32
N ALA A 49 -1.61 -4.54 -6.69
CA ALA A 49 -0.62 -3.55 -7.12
C ALA A 49 0.82 -4.07 -6.96
N ASN A 50 1.11 -4.76 -5.85
CA ASN A 50 2.41 -5.37 -5.56
C ASN A 50 2.79 -6.47 -6.56
N SER A 51 1.81 -7.19 -7.11
CA SER A 51 2.06 -8.28 -8.07
C SER A 51 2.59 -7.81 -9.43
N GLN A 52 2.68 -6.49 -9.67
CA GLN A 52 3.29 -5.95 -10.88
C GLN A 52 4.83 -5.99 -10.82
N PHE A 53 5.40 -6.15 -9.63
CA PHE A 53 6.85 -6.32 -9.48
C PHE A 53 7.28 -7.76 -9.80
N PRO A 54 8.43 -7.95 -10.46
CA PRO A 54 8.95 -9.28 -10.77
C PRO A 54 9.22 -10.07 -9.48
N ASP A 55 8.82 -11.35 -9.49
CA ASP A 55 8.97 -12.30 -8.39
C ASP A 55 8.43 -11.79 -7.03
N THR A 56 7.52 -10.82 -7.04
CA THR A 56 7.05 -10.08 -5.84
C THR A 56 8.18 -9.49 -4.98
N ASN A 57 9.37 -9.30 -5.56
CA ASN A 57 10.53 -8.78 -4.87
C ASN A 57 10.54 -7.25 -4.92
N ILE A 58 9.72 -6.63 -4.07
CA ILE A 58 9.70 -5.17 -3.95
C ILE A 58 10.84 -4.75 -3.03
N LEU A 59 11.90 -4.22 -3.63
CA LEU A 59 13.09 -3.81 -2.90
C LEU A 59 12.78 -2.65 -1.95
N LYS A 60 13.29 -2.73 -0.71
CA LYS A 60 13.20 -1.62 0.25
C LYS A 60 14.10 -0.45 -0.10
N ASP A 61 15.22 -0.72 -0.76
CA ASP A 61 16.09 0.35 -1.26
C ASP A 61 15.35 1.13 -2.35
N ARG A 62 15.09 2.41 -2.08
CA ARG A 62 14.33 3.27 -2.99
C ARG A 62 15.01 3.44 -4.34
N GLY A 63 16.34 3.56 -4.38
CA GLY A 63 17.06 3.75 -5.64
C GLY A 63 16.93 2.53 -6.55
N GLN A 64 17.19 1.35 -6.01
CA GLN A 64 17.05 0.09 -6.75
C GLN A 64 15.59 -0.18 -7.16
N ARG A 65 14.62 0.15 -6.29
CA ARG A 65 13.20 0.03 -6.64
C ARG A 65 12.80 0.97 -7.77
N GLN A 66 13.30 2.20 -7.79
CA GLN A 66 13.04 3.15 -8.88
C GLN A 66 13.63 2.68 -10.21
N GLU A 67 14.79 2.02 -10.20
CA GLU A 67 15.34 1.39 -11.40
C GLU A 67 14.40 0.30 -11.96
N ILE A 68 13.79 -0.51 -11.08
CA ILE A 68 12.78 -1.50 -11.47
C ILE A 68 11.52 -0.81 -12.00
N LEU A 69 11.05 0.25 -11.33
CA LEU A 69 9.86 1.01 -11.76
C LEU A 69 9.99 1.47 -13.20
N LEU A 70 11.13 2.04 -13.59
CA LEU A 70 11.40 2.48 -14.96
C LEU A 70 11.27 1.36 -16.01
N GLN A 71 11.42 0.09 -15.62
CA GLN A 71 11.29 -1.06 -16.52
C GLN A 71 9.87 -1.61 -16.60
N ILE A 72 9.07 -1.45 -15.54
CA ILE A 72 7.74 -2.08 -15.44
C ILE A 72 6.59 -1.09 -15.62
N GLU A 73 6.83 0.21 -15.44
CA GLU A 73 5.81 1.25 -15.34
C GLU A 73 4.80 1.20 -16.48
N ASP A 74 5.24 1.16 -17.74
CA ASP A 74 4.34 1.12 -18.92
C ASP A 74 3.36 -0.07 -18.88
N ASN A 75 3.78 -1.22 -18.34
CA ASN A 75 2.95 -2.41 -18.24
C ASN A 75 2.13 -2.44 -16.94
N ALA A 76 2.67 -1.88 -15.87
CA ALA A 76 2.08 -1.89 -14.54
C ALA A 76 1.02 -0.79 -14.35
N GLN A 77 1.19 0.35 -15.04
CA GLN A 77 0.36 1.55 -14.87
C GLN A 77 -1.14 1.26 -15.06
N PRO A 78 -1.61 0.53 -16.09
CA PRO A 78 -3.04 0.23 -16.23
C PRO A 78 -3.60 -0.54 -15.03
N VAL A 79 -2.81 -1.44 -14.44
CA VAL A 79 -3.22 -2.20 -13.25
C VAL A 79 -3.23 -1.31 -12.01
N TRP A 80 -2.25 -0.42 -11.88
CA TRP A 80 -2.20 0.56 -10.80
C TRP A 80 -3.36 1.54 -10.86
N ASP A 81 -3.75 2.03 -12.04
CA ASP A 81 -4.91 2.92 -12.24
C ASP A 81 -6.23 2.25 -11.83
N GLU A 82 -6.39 0.96 -12.14
CA GLU A 82 -7.52 0.17 -11.64
C GLU A 82 -7.50 0.05 -10.11
N CYS A 83 -6.32 -0.18 -9.52
CA CYS A 83 -6.18 -0.29 -8.08
C CYS A 83 -6.47 1.05 -7.38
N ASP A 84 -6.03 2.17 -7.94
CA ASP A 84 -6.35 3.52 -7.46
C ASP A 84 -7.87 3.73 -7.49
N THR A 85 -8.52 3.39 -8.60
CA THR A 85 -9.98 3.49 -8.74
C THR A 85 -10.72 2.66 -7.70
N GLU A 86 -10.29 1.42 -7.44
CA GLU A 86 -10.88 0.58 -6.38
C GLU A 86 -10.59 1.14 -4.98
N PHE A 87 -9.40 1.68 -4.74
CA PHE A 87 -9.03 2.27 -3.47
C PHE A 87 -9.92 3.48 -3.14
N TYR A 88 -10.17 4.35 -4.13
CA TYR A 88 -11.02 5.54 -3.97
C TYR A 88 -12.50 5.24 -3.73
N LYS A 89 -12.95 3.99 -3.89
CA LYS A 89 -14.30 3.60 -3.47
C LYS A 89 -14.43 3.57 -1.94
N TYR A 90 -13.32 3.58 -1.19
CA TYR A 90 -13.30 3.60 0.28
C TYR A 90 -14.31 2.61 0.88
N GLN A 91 -14.28 1.36 0.40
CA GLN A 91 -15.24 0.32 0.83
C GLN A 91 -15.07 -0.09 2.30
N GLU A 92 -13.94 0.25 2.92
CA GLU A 92 -13.61 0.01 4.31
C GLU A 92 -13.22 1.34 4.95
N HIS A 93 -13.78 1.64 6.12
CA HIS A 93 -13.41 2.83 6.91
C HIS A 93 -12.10 2.55 7.65
N ILE A 94 -10.97 2.71 6.97
CA ILE A 94 -9.63 2.36 7.45
C ILE A 94 -9.32 3.04 8.80
N SER A 95 -9.66 4.31 8.96
CA SER A 95 -9.46 5.05 10.21
C SER A 95 -10.21 4.43 11.40
N ASP A 96 -11.47 4.02 11.20
CA ASP A 96 -12.27 3.40 12.27
C ASP A 96 -11.69 2.04 12.68
N LEU A 97 -11.24 1.26 11.69
CA LEU A 97 -10.55 -0.01 11.91
C LEU A 97 -9.24 0.18 12.67
N LEU A 98 -8.47 1.22 12.34
CA LEU A 98 -7.22 1.54 13.02
C LEU A 98 -7.46 1.96 14.49
N VAL A 99 -8.45 2.82 14.73
CA VAL A 99 -8.85 3.22 16.09
C VAL A 99 -9.26 1.99 16.90
N LYS A 100 -10.12 1.13 16.35
CA LYS A 100 -10.54 -0.11 17.00
C LYS A 100 -9.35 -1.01 17.34
N TYR A 101 -8.42 -1.19 16.40
CA TYR A 101 -7.22 -2.01 16.63
C TYR A 101 -6.35 -1.45 17.76
N ILE A 102 -6.14 -0.13 17.82
CA ILE A 102 -5.42 0.53 18.91
C ILE A 102 -6.15 0.31 20.23
N GLU A 103 -7.48 0.44 20.25
CA GLU A 103 -8.28 0.27 21.45
C GLU A 103 -8.22 -1.15 22.02
N GLU A 104 -8.19 -2.15 21.15
CA GLU A 104 -8.07 -3.57 21.51
C GLU A 104 -6.64 -3.95 21.94
N ASN A 105 -5.63 -3.15 21.58
CA ASN A 105 -4.21 -3.40 21.84
C ASN A 105 -3.54 -2.34 22.73
N LYS A 106 -4.30 -1.57 23.52
CA LYS A 106 -3.82 -0.40 24.29
C LYS A 106 -2.51 -0.61 25.05
N GLU A 107 -2.31 -1.78 25.65
CA GLU A 107 -1.10 -2.09 26.44
C GLU A 107 0.19 -2.16 25.58
N LYS A 108 0.09 -2.35 24.26
CA LYS A 108 1.24 -2.31 23.34
C LYS A 108 1.59 -0.90 22.84
N PHE A 109 0.69 0.06 23.04
CA PHE A 109 0.80 1.43 22.54
C PHE A 109 0.90 2.47 23.68
N ARG A 110 1.23 2.00 24.88
CA ARG A 110 1.36 2.80 26.09
C ARG A 110 2.78 3.31 26.29
#